data_AF-A0A948ZDC2-F1
#
_entry.id   AF-A0A948ZDC2-F1
#
_cell.length_a   1.000
_cell.length_b   1.000
_cell.length_c   1.000
_cell.angle_alpha   90.00
_cell.angle_beta   90.00
_cell.angle_gamma   90.00
#
_symmetry.space_group_name_H-M   'P 1'
#
loop_
_entity.id
_entity.type
_entity.pdbx_description
1 polymer ?
#
loop_
_entity_poly.entity_id
_entity_poly.type
_entity_poly.pdbx_seq_one_letter_code
_entity_poly.pdbx_strand_id
1 'polypeptide(L)'
;MKCKFKIIWLDWLNRIPIIIGARFNITDPKKEDVMITMLRKLQGVFVGNAVPVIARRRRAPTEQSQRGSPPRIGRICFVLLLLLLYTLHFTLYTVYAQQERLLVAQEQTYNNIIANASFESWSNGTGTADSVPDAWTKEGAPTTYDKLSADKRFGSLSAQVVVNAASQGIKQTLTVEPNTTYSVGFYYKTGTGSFAFTITGTITPALSGNTAFSAASWTYKSFAFTTGAATTSITLNFLSEGLTDVFKLDGIMLTKGSFGPAFVEKAFTDTGDHTVYGDVKVQDIDSAHNILLDKDTGNITLTGTVDGYDISAKGLNWDDGYTHSTTTTGTVHGLTLANVSQLGSSIESAEITDGTIAAADLGGGAIIKYKLNELRPHEQTAPDNTAYVEPGIVSVANNVKINFAGGSSPAFSVVTADSRIDLLTLDSAGALGITQGTQAVSPSAPAYPTNRLVIAEVTINETVTVVINNADIIDVRPFLNLGGGVTTDTDNAYVNVSGDTMTGTLNLPANGLVAGTNQLVLSGGNVGIGTTAPLAKLDVRGDMVTPTGMLQTPYGGLGRYENLL
;
A
#
# COMPACT_ATOMS: atom_id res chain seq x y z
N MET A 1 -49.17 -51.33 -41.15
CA MET A 1 -48.05 -51.04 -40.24
C MET A 1 -48.60 -51.14 -38.82
N LYS A 2 -48.33 -52.22 -38.06
CA LYS A 2 -48.73 -52.28 -36.64
C LYS A 2 -47.52 -51.86 -35.80
N CYS A 3 -47.52 -50.64 -35.28
CA CYS A 3 -46.54 -50.20 -34.29
C CYS A 3 -47.09 -50.46 -32.89
N LYS A 4 -46.37 -51.23 -32.08
CA LYS A 4 -46.61 -51.32 -30.64
C LYS A 4 -45.56 -50.46 -29.95
N PHE A 5 -45.99 -49.38 -29.30
CA PHE A 5 -45.16 -48.61 -28.37
C PHE A 5 -45.43 -49.11 -26.95
N LYS A 6 -44.37 -49.40 -26.19
CA LYS A 6 -44.47 -49.68 -24.76
C LYS A 6 -43.91 -48.45 -24.04
N ILE A 7 -44.81 -47.62 -23.52
CA ILE A 7 -44.47 -46.46 -22.69
C ILE A 7 -44.46 -46.96 -21.24
N ILE A 8 -43.36 -46.74 -20.52
CA ILE A 8 -43.30 -46.95 -19.07
C ILE A 8 -43.13 -45.56 -18.46
N TRP A 9 -44.04 -45.18 -17.57
CA TRP A 9 -43.98 -43.94 -16.80
C TRP A 9 -43.18 -44.19 -15.53
N LEU A 10 -42.18 -43.35 -15.24
CA LEU A 10 -41.58 -43.24 -13.92
C LEU A 10 -42.05 -41.91 -13.32
N ASP A 11 -42.86 -41.99 -12.27
CA ASP A 11 -43.35 -40.83 -11.53
C ASP A 11 -42.32 -40.44 -10.46
N TRP A 12 -41.57 -39.38 -10.72
CA TRP A 12 -41.44 -38.17 -9.88
C TRP A 12 -40.36 -37.25 -10.48
N LEU A 13 -40.69 -35.96 -10.61
CA LEU A 13 -39.94 -34.83 -11.17
C LEU A 13 -39.76 -34.79 -12.71
N ASN A 14 -40.53 -33.88 -13.32
CA ASN A 14 -40.44 -33.33 -14.69
C ASN A 14 -40.66 -34.28 -15.87
N ARG A 15 -41.86 -34.15 -16.46
CA ARG A 15 -42.30 -34.84 -17.70
C ARG A 15 -41.43 -34.44 -18.90
N ILE A 16 -40.40 -35.23 -19.21
CA ILE A 16 -39.75 -35.29 -20.52
C ILE A 16 -39.86 -36.72 -21.04
N PRO A 17 -40.50 -36.98 -22.20
CA PRO A 17 -40.57 -38.33 -22.75
C PRO A 17 -39.20 -38.75 -23.30
N ILE A 18 -38.56 -39.75 -22.68
CA ILE A 18 -37.34 -40.39 -23.22
C ILE A 18 -37.77 -41.63 -24.01
N ILE A 19 -37.56 -41.61 -25.33
CA ILE A 19 -37.79 -42.79 -26.20
C ILE A 19 -36.56 -43.70 -26.11
N ILE A 20 -36.62 -44.73 -25.28
CA ILE A 20 -35.55 -45.73 -25.20
C ILE A 20 -35.81 -46.82 -26.25
N GLY A 21 -35.36 -46.55 -27.48
CA GLY A 21 -35.18 -47.54 -28.54
C GLY A 21 -36.44 -47.93 -29.33
N ALA A 22 -36.38 -47.76 -30.66
CA ALA A 22 -37.36 -48.31 -31.59
C ALA A 22 -36.74 -49.49 -32.36
N ARG A 23 -37.44 -50.63 -32.41
CA ARG A 23 -37.09 -51.75 -33.31
C ARG A 23 -37.96 -51.66 -34.56
N PHE A 24 -37.34 -51.36 -35.70
CA PHE A 24 -38.01 -51.38 -37.00
C PHE A 24 -37.67 -52.69 -37.71
N ASN A 25 -38.69 -53.45 -38.13
CA ASN A 25 -38.51 -54.61 -38.99
C ASN A 25 -38.91 -54.18 -40.41
N ILE A 26 -37.92 -54.02 -41.30
CA ILE A 26 -38.13 -53.49 -42.66
C ILE A 26 -37.83 -54.61 -43.64
N THR A 27 -38.82 -54.98 -44.44
CA THR A 27 -38.72 -55.97 -45.53
C THR A 27 -38.85 -55.35 -46.93
N ASP A 28 -38.92 -54.02 -47.05
CA ASP A 28 -39.10 -53.31 -48.33
C ASP A 28 -38.08 -52.14 -48.49
N PRO A 29 -37.16 -52.21 -49.46
CA PRO A 29 -36.09 -51.22 -49.65
C PRO A 29 -36.58 -49.85 -50.14
N LYS A 30 -37.81 -49.70 -50.67
CA LYS A 30 -38.32 -48.39 -51.14
C LYS A 30 -38.82 -47.46 -50.02
N LYS A 31 -38.85 -47.92 -48.76
CA LYS A 31 -39.31 -47.14 -47.59
C LYS A 31 -38.17 -46.67 -46.68
N GLU A 32 -36.93 -47.03 -47.00
CA GLU A 32 -35.73 -46.64 -46.25
C GLU A 32 -35.40 -45.15 -46.46
N ASP A 33 -35.51 -44.64 -47.69
CA ASP A 33 -35.23 -43.23 -48.02
C ASP A 33 -36.20 -42.24 -47.38
N VAL A 34 -37.48 -42.62 -47.25
CA VAL A 34 -38.50 -41.80 -46.58
C VAL A 34 -38.20 -41.67 -45.08
N MET A 35 -37.73 -42.75 -44.44
CA MET A 35 -37.44 -42.77 -43.01
C MET A 35 -36.10 -42.08 -42.66
N ILE A 36 -35.09 -42.19 -43.53
CA ILE A 36 -33.84 -41.43 -43.42
C ILE A 36 -34.11 -39.92 -43.58
N THR A 37 -35.01 -39.55 -44.48
CA THR A 37 -35.46 -38.16 -44.66
C THR A 37 -36.24 -37.64 -43.43
N MET A 38 -37.05 -38.49 -42.80
CA MET A 38 -37.78 -38.17 -41.57
C MET A 38 -36.85 -38.01 -40.36
N LEU A 39 -35.84 -38.87 -40.22
CA LEU A 39 -34.83 -38.81 -39.15
C LEU A 39 -33.89 -37.61 -39.32
N ARG A 40 -33.51 -37.24 -40.56
CA ARG A 40 -32.76 -35.99 -40.83
C ARG A 40 -33.56 -34.73 -40.51
N LYS A 41 -34.89 -34.73 -40.71
CA LYS A 41 -35.77 -33.62 -40.29
C LYS A 41 -35.90 -33.50 -38.77
N LEU A 42 -35.82 -34.61 -38.03
CA LEU A 42 -35.81 -34.61 -36.56
C LEU A 42 -34.46 -34.17 -35.96
N GLN A 43 -33.35 -34.35 -36.69
CA GLN A 43 -32.00 -33.92 -36.26
C GLN A 43 -31.71 -32.43 -36.53
N GLY A 44 -32.52 -31.74 -37.34
CA GLY A 44 -32.39 -30.29 -37.59
C GLY A 44 -32.78 -29.39 -36.41
N VAL A 45 -33.21 -29.95 -35.28
CA VAL A 45 -33.70 -29.20 -34.09
C VAL A 45 -32.63 -29.10 -32.97
N PHE A 46 -31.46 -29.73 -33.12
CA PHE A 46 -30.37 -29.61 -32.14
C PHE A 46 -29.03 -29.42 -32.86
N VAL A 47 -28.47 -28.21 -32.77
CA VAL A 47 -27.14 -27.88 -33.28
C VAL A 47 -26.08 -28.39 -32.28
N GLY A 48 -25.16 -29.25 -32.73
CA GLY A 48 -23.94 -29.56 -31.99
C GLY A 48 -23.35 -30.96 -32.21
N ASN A 49 -22.38 -31.05 -33.13
CA ASN A 49 -21.34 -32.08 -33.29
C ASN A 49 -21.74 -33.51 -33.74
N ALA A 50 -21.21 -33.88 -34.91
CA ALA A 50 -21.50 -35.10 -35.67
C ALA A 50 -20.89 -36.38 -35.06
N VAL A 51 -21.66 -37.47 -35.06
CA VAL A 51 -21.16 -38.85 -34.85
C VAL A 51 -21.57 -39.71 -36.05
N PRO A 52 -20.67 -40.51 -36.67
CA PRO A 52 -20.96 -41.23 -37.91
C PRO A 52 -21.89 -42.44 -37.68
N VAL A 53 -22.89 -42.59 -38.57
CA VAL A 53 -23.81 -43.74 -38.60
C VAL A 53 -23.13 -44.93 -39.29
N ILE A 54 -22.83 -45.99 -38.53
CA ILE A 54 -22.32 -47.27 -39.06
C ILE A 54 -23.52 -48.20 -39.34
N ALA A 55 -23.90 -48.36 -40.60
CA ALA A 55 -24.86 -49.38 -41.03
C ALA A 55 -24.13 -50.69 -41.37
N ARG A 56 -24.17 -51.69 -40.49
CA ARG A 56 -23.63 -53.04 -40.78
C ARG A 56 -24.75 -53.97 -41.27
N ARG A 57 -24.69 -54.37 -42.55
CA ARG A 57 -25.44 -55.52 -43.10
C ARG A 57 -24.95 -56.82 -42.45
N ARG A 58 -25.85 -57.67 -41.94
CA ARG A 58 -25.54 -59.08 -41.63
C ARG A 58 -26.40 -60.02 -42.48
N ARG A 59 -25.73 -60.78 -43.34
CA ARG A 59 -26.27 -61.98 -44.02
C ARG A 59 -26.54 -63.06 -42.97
N ALA A 60 -27.66 -63.77 -43.14
CA ALA A 60 -28.03 -64.93 -42.33
C ALA A 60 -27.13 -66.15 -42.64
N PRO A 61 -26.88 -67.02 -41.66
CA PRO A 61 -26.59 -68.42 -41.90
C PRO A 61 -27.71 -69.34 -41.37
N THR A 62 -28.02 -70.33 -42.19
CA THR A 62 -28.98 -71.43 -42.04
C THR A 62 -28.52 -72.43 -40.97
N GLU A 63 -29.48 -73.11 -40.32
CA GLU A 63 -29.29 -74.37 -39.56
C GLU A 63 -28.59 -75.44 -40.45
N GLN A 64 -27.86 -76.46 -40.00
CA GLN A 64 -27.92 -77.28 -38.78
C GLN A 64 -26.52 -77.85 -38.47
N SER A 65 -26.17 -77.99 -37.18
CA SER A 65 -25.37 -79.11 -36.64
C SER A 65 -25.16 -78.89 -35.13
N GLN A 66 -25.49 -79.90 -34.35
CA GLN A 66 -25.48 -79.89 -32.88
C GLN A 66 -24.05 -79.88 -32.29
N ARG A 67 -23.79 -79.02 -31.28
CA ARG A 67 -22.92 -79.32 -30.11
C ARG A 67 -22.83 -78.14 -29.13
N GLY A 68 -23.12 -78.42 -27.86
CA GLY A 68 -22.54 -77.79 -26.65
C GLY A 68 -22.70 -76.28 -26.43
N SER A 69 -23.58 -75.88 -25.51
CA SER A 69 -23.59 -74.52 -24.95
C SER A 69 -22.44 -74.31 -23.94
N PRO A 70 -21.64 -73.23 -24.02
CA PRO A 70 -20.85 -72.75 -22.89
C PRO A 70 -21.67 -71.78 -22.00
N PRO A 71 -21.38 -71.68 -20.70
CA PRO A 71 -22.36 -71.30 -19.67
C PRO A 71 -22.67 -69.79 -19.61
N ARG A 72 -23.90 -69.50 -19.16
CA ARG A 72 -24.55 -68.17 -19.03
C ARG A 72 -23.84 -67.16 -18.09
N ILE A 73 -22.67 -67.50 -17.55
CA ILE A 73 -21.96 -66.70 -16.54
C ILE A 73 -21.21 -65.51 -17.18
N GLY A 74 -20.65 -65.66 -18.38
CA GLY A 74 -19.87 -64.60 -19.04
C GLY A 74 -20.68 -63.37 -19.47
N ARG A 75 -21.97 -63.54 -19.80
CA ARG A 75 -22.84 -62.40 -20.20
C ARG A 75 -23.34 -61.59 -19.01
N ILE A 76 -23.53 -62.22 -17.85
CA ILE A 76 -23.93 -61.53 -16.62
C ILE A 76 -22.74 -60.74 -16.06
N CYS A 77 -21.52 -61.32 -16.07
CA CYS A 77 -20.31 -60.61 -15.66
C CYS A 77 -19.97 -59.42 -16.57
N PHE A 78 -20.19 -59.50 -17.89
CA PHE A 78 -19.92 -58.39 -18.80
C PHE A 78 -20.93 -57.24 -18.65
N VAL A 79 -22.21 -57.56 -18.39
CA VAL A 79 -23.25 -56.55 -18.11
C VAL A 79 -23.05 -55.90 -16.74
N LEU A 80 -22.65 -56.67 -15.73
CA LEU A 80 -22.29 -56.13 -14.41
C LEU A 80 -21.03 -55.27 -14.46
N LEU A 81 -20.01 -55.64 -15.24
CA LEU A 81 -18.81 -54.83 -15.44
C LEU A 81 -19.12 -53.50 -16.15
N LEU A 82 -20.01 -53.53 -17.16
CA LEU A 82 -20.48 -52.32 -17.84
C LEU A 82 -21.34 -51.43 -16.94
N LEU A 83 -22.21 -52.01 -16.09
CA LEU A 83 -22.97 -51.26 -15.08
C LEU A 83 -22.03 -50.65 -14.03
N LEU A 84 -21.02 -51.39 -13.58
CA LEU A 84 -20.02 -50.93 -12.61
C LEU A 84 -19.18 -49.77 -13.18
N LEU A 85 -18.76 -49.88 -14.45
CA LEU A 85 -18.04 -48.82 -15.16
C LEU A 85 -18.92 -47.58 -15.43
N TYR A 86 -20.22 -47.77 -15.66
CA TYR A 86 -21.19 -46.68 -15.83
C TYR A 86 -21.48 -45.98 -14.49
N THR A 87 -21.62 -46.73 -13.39
CA THR A 87 -21.76 -46.16 -12.05
C THR A 87 -20.48 -45.45 -11.60
N LEU A 88 -19.29 -45.97 -11.95
CA LEU A 88 -18.01 -45.36 -11.62
C LEU A 88 -17.79 -44.05 -12.41
N HIS A 89 -18.23 -43.99 -13.68
CA HIS A 89 -18.25 -42.75 -14.47
C HIS A 89 -19.26 -41.72 -13.92
N PHE A 90 -20.42 -42.15 -13.42
CA PHE A 90 -21.41 -41.23 -12.83
C PHE A 90 -21.00 -40.71 -11.44
N THR A 91 -20.31 -41.52 -10.63
CA THR A 91 -19.78 -41.06 -9.33
C THR A 91 -18.58 -40.12 -9.49
N LEU A 92 -17.73 -40.31 -10.51
CA LEU A 92 -16.62 -39.39 -10.77
C LEU A 92 -17.08 -38.06 -11.40
N TYR A 93 -18.20 -38.05 -12.15
CA TYR A 93 -18.80 -36.80 -12.65
C TYR A 93 -19.58 -36.02 -11.56
N THR A 94 -20.13 -36.70 -10.55
CA THR A 94 -20.86 -36.04 -9.46
C THR A 94 -19.96 -35.49 -8.35
N VAL A 95 -18.69 -35.92 -8.29
CA VAL A 95 -17.67 -35.36 -7.38
C VAL A 95 -16.91 -34.17 -7.99
N TYR A 96 -17.03 -33.92 -9.30
CA TYR A 96 -16.51 -32.71 -9.97
C TYR A 96 -17.57 -31.64 -10.24
N ALA A 97 -18.78 -31.80 -9.70
CA ALA A 97 -19.86 -30.81 -9.79
C ALA A 97 -20.48 -30.55 -8.41
N GLN A 98 -19.66 -30.21 -7.41
CA GLN A 98 -20.15 -29.53 -6.21
C GLN A 98 -19.25 -28.37 -5.80
N GLN A 99 -19.83 -27.17 -5.97
CA GLN A 99 -19.69 -26.00 -5.11
C GLN A 99 -18.32 -25.32 -5.02
N GLU A 100 -17.97 -24.58 -6.08
CA GLU A 100 -17.76 -23.15 -5.85
C GLU A 100 -19.14 -22.53 -5.58
N ARG A 101 -19.61 -22.66 -4.34
CA ARG A 101 -20.70 -21.83 -3.85
C ARG A 101 -20.08 -20.48 -3.52
N LEU A 102 -19.71 -19.74 -4.57
CA LEU A 102 -19.66 -18.28 -4.47
C LEU A 102 -21.04 -17.88 -3.94
N LEU A 103 -21.08 -17.26 -2.77
CA LEU A 103 -22.27 -16.57 -2.29
C LEU A 103 -22.49 -15.36 -3.21
N VAL A 104 -22.91 -15.60 -4.44
CA VAL A 104 -23.44 -14.58 -5.33
C VAL A 104 -24.86 -14.33 -4.81
N ALA A 105 -25.16 -13.07 -4.50
CA ALA A 105 -26.51 -12.58 -4.34
C ALA A 105 -27.41 -13.22 -5.41
N GLN A 106 -28.60 -13.72 -5.05
CA GLN A 106 -29.53 -14.40 -5.97
C GLN A 106 -29.35 -13.89 -7.40
N GLU A 107 -28.79 -14.72 -8.28
CA GLU A 107 -28.53 -14.36 -9.67
C GLU A 107 -29.79 -13.68 -10.23
N GLN A 108 -29.72 -12.39 -10.55
CA GLN A 108 -30.78 -11.75 -11.31
C GLN A 108 -30.90 -12.53 -12.60
N THR A 109 -31.93 -13.35 -12.70
CA THR A 109 -32.24 -14.08 -13.92
C THR A 109 -32.78 -13.04 -14.90
N TYR A 110 -31.91 -12.46 -15.72
CA TYR A 110 -32.26 -11.54 -16.82
C TYR A 110 -32.98 -12.26 -17.97
N ASN A 111 -33.85 -13.23 -17.64
CA ASN A 111 -34.70 -13.86 -18.62
C ASN A 111 -35.94 -12.99 -18.81
N ASN A 112 -36.05 -12.37 -19.99
CA ASN A 112 -37.23 -11.60 -20.34
C ASN A 112 -38.45 -12.52 -20.40
N ILE A 113 -39.43 -12.32 -19.54
CA ILE A 113 -40.63 -13.17 -19.48
C ILE A 113 -41.70 -12.78 -20.52
N ILE A 114 -41.46 -11.70 -21.28
CA ILE A 114 -42.33 -11.27 -22.37
C ILE A 114 -42.19 -12.21 -23.56
N ALA A 115 -43.31 -12.76 -24.03
CA ALA A 115 -43.33 -13.55 -25.24
C ALA A 115 -43.37 -12.62 -26.48
N ASN A 116 -42.57 -12.94 -27.50
CA ASN A 116 -42.50 -12.15 -28.74
C ASN A 116 -42.22 -10.65 -28.47
N ALA A 117 -41.28 -10.38 -27.56
CA ALA A 117 -40.92 -9.07 -27.05
C ALA A 117 -40.47 -8.04 -28.11
N SER A 118 -39.81 -8.53 -29.17
CA SER A 118 -39.35 -7.72 -30.30
C SER A 118 -40.23 -7.87 -31.54
N PHE A 119 -41.44 -8.43 -31.41
CA PHE A 119 -42.44 -8.51 -32.48
C PHE A 119 -41.96 -9.19 -33.78
N GLU A 120 -41.17 -10.25 -33.68
CA GLU A 120 -40.64 -10.97 -34.84
C GLU A 120 -41.61 -12.03 -35.39
N SER A 121 -42.61 -12.44 -34.60
CA SER A 121 -43.55 -13.51 -34.94
C SER A 121 -44.97 -12.99 -35.19
N TRP A 122 -45.52 -13.28 -36.38
CA TRP A 122 -46.86 -12.85 -36.84
C TRP A 122 -47.54 -13.94 -37.67
N SER A 123 -48.40 -14.74 -37.06
CA SER A 123 -49.19 -15.76 -37.74
C SER A 123 -50.39 -15.20 -38.51
N ASN A 124 -50.95 -14.07 -38.07
CA ASN A 124 -52.17 -13.45 -38.62
C ASN A 124 -51.92 -12.31 -39.64
N GLY A 125 -50.72 -12.23 -40.21
CA GLY A 125 -50.41 -11.23 -41.25
C GLY A 125 -50.16 -9.81 -40.73
N THR A 126 -50.60 -8.79 -41.46
CA THR A 126 -50.42 -7.35 -41.15
C THR A 126 -51.55 -6.53 -41.81
N GLY A 127 -51.84 -5.33 -41.31
CA GLY A 127 -52.74 -4.39 -42.00
C GLY A 127 -54.22 -4.54 -41.67
N THR A 128 -54.59 -5.34 -40.66
CA THR A 128 -55.98 -5.51 -40.23
C THR A 128 -56.10 -5.49 -38.70
N ALA A 129 -57.32 -5.32 -38.19
CA ALA A 129 -57.64 -5.34 -36.76
C ALA A 129 -57.38 -6.71 -36.08
N ASP A 130 -57.25 -7.79 -36.86
CA ASP A 130 -57.02 -9.15 -36.37
C ASP A 130 -55.57 -9.62 -36.56
N SER A 131 -54.73 -8.82 -37.22
CA SER A 131 -53.32 -9.10 -37.45
C SER A 131 -52.46 -8.87 -36.20
N VAL A 132 -52.94 -9.24 -35.00
CA VAL A 132 -52.20 -9.06 -33.75
C VAL A 132 -50.92 -9.92 -33.77
N PRO A 133 -49.76 -9.40 -33.30
CA PRO A 133 -48.54 -10.20 -33.13
C PRO A 133 -48.77 -11.47 -32.29
N ASP A 134 -47.99 -12.52 -32.57
CA ASP A 134 -48.14 -13.79 -31.84
C ASP A 134 -47.87 -13.59 -30.34
N ALA A 135 -48.64 -14.28 -29.50
CA ALA A 135 -48.65 -14.15 -28.03
C ALA A 135 -49.12 -12.79 -27.46
N TRP A 136 -49.54 -11.86 -28.32
CA TRP A 136 -50.21 -10.63 -27.91
C TRP A 136 -51.70 -10.70 -28.20
N THR A 137 -52.49 -9.88 -27.52
CA THR A 137 -53.94 -9.80 -27.68
C THR A 137 -54.37 -8.36 -27.88
N LYS A 138 -55.40 -8.14 -28.70
CA LYS A 138 -55.99 -6.81 -28.88
C LYS A 138 -56.82 -6.38 -27.68
N GLU A 139 -56.83 -5.09 -27.40
CA GLU A 139 -57.76 -4.41 -26.50
C GLU A 139 -58.64 -3.46 -27.32
N GLY A 140 -59.96 -3.55 -27.15
CA GLY A 140 -60.92 -2.84 -27.99
C GLY A 140 -60.92 -3.29 -29.46
N ALA A 141 -61.12 -2.34 -30.38
CA ALA A 141 -61.18 -2.59 -31.82
C ALA A 141 -60.24 -1.66 -32.63
N PRO A 142 -58.90 -1.80 -32.48
CA PRO A 142 -57.94 -1.05 -33.29
C PRO A 142 -58.19 -1.24 -34.79
N THR A 143 -57.90 -0.21 -35.58
CA THR A 143 -58.05 -0.21 -37.03
C THR A 143 -57.10 -1.21 -37.68
N THR A 144 -55.80 -1.14 -37.34
CA THR A 144 -54.77 -2.04 -37.88
C THR A 144 -53.67 -2.35 -36.87
N TYR A 145 -53.07 -3.51 -37.06
CA TYR A 145 -51.74 -3.86 -36.58
C TYR A 145 -50.81 -4.02 -37.78
N ASP A 146 -49.76 -3.19 -37.83
CA ASP A 146 -48.82 -3.19 -38.94
C ASP A 146 -47.44 -3.67 -38.49
N LYS A 147 -46.87 -4.64 -39.20
CA LYS A 147 -45.48 -5.07 -39.02
C LYS A 147 -44.56 -4.16 -39.84
N LEU A 148 -43.60 -3.52 -39.19
CA LEU A 148 -42.72 -2.55 -39.84
C LEU A 148 -41.28 -3.06 -39.89
N SER A 149 -40.72 -3.20 -41.10
CA SER A 149 -39.31 -3.61 -41.32
C SER A 149 -38.36 -2.44 -41.60
N ALA A 150 -38.88 -1.25 -41.88
CA ALA A 150 -38.07 -0.05 -42.08
C ALA A 150 -37.89 0.74 -40.79
N ASP A 151 -38.98 0.92 -40.03
CA ASP A 151 -39.03 1.68 -38.78
C ASP A 151 -39.09 0.73 -37.59
N LYS A 152 -37.93 0.26 -37.13
CA LYS A 152 -37.77 -0.69 -36.02
C LYS A 152 -36.59 -0.27 -35.14
N ARG A 153 -36.56 -0.76 -33.90
CA ARG A 153 -35.51 -0.47 -32.92
C ARG A 153 -34.69 -1.71 -32.56
N PHE A 154 -35.32 -2.86 -32.38
CA PHE A 154 -34.68 -4.15 -32.09
C PHE A 154 -35.06 -5.17 -33.17
N GLY A 155 -34.16 -6.12 -33.40
CA GLY A 155 -34.39 -7.18 -34.38
C GLY A 155 -34.67 -6.66 -35.79
N SER A 156 -35.61 -7.31 -36.49
CA SER A 156 -35.95 -7.04 -37.88
C SER A 156 -37.31 -6.35 -38.05
N LEU A 157 -38.18 -6.42 -37.05
CA LEU A 157 -39.56 -5.94 -37.11
C LEU A 157 -39.93 -5.09 -35.89
N SER A 158 -40.90 -4.19 -36.05
CA SER A 158 -41.63 -3.56 -34.94
C SER A 158 -43.12 -3.63 -35.17
N ALA A 159 -43.91 -3.40 -34.11
CA ALA A 159 -45.36 -3.36 -34.20
C ALA A 159 -45.87 -1.91 -34.19
N GLN A 160 -46.68 -1.55 -35.17
CA GLN A 160 -47.49 -0.32 -35.16
C GLN A 160 -48.95 -0.67 -34.87
N VAL A 161 -49.56 0.14 -34.01
CA VAL A 161 -50.99 0.05 -33.68
C VAL A 161 -51.65 1.34 -34.13
N VAL A 162 -52.69 1.21 -34.95
CA VAL A 162 -53.53 2.33 -35.42
C VAL A 162 -54.92 2.14 -34.84
N VAL A 163 -55.44 3.16 -34.16
CA VAL A 163 -56.75 3.09 -33.50
C VAL A 163 -57.78 3.99 -34.17
N ASN A 164 -59.05 3.80 -33.81
CA ASN A 164 -60.15 4.70 -34.16
C ASN A 164 -60.95 5.19 -32.94
N ALA A 165 -60.60 4.70 -31.74
CA ALA A 165 -61.13 5.17 -30.48
C ALA A 165 -60.06 5.17 -29.37
N ALA A 166 -60.32 5.92 -28.30
CA ALA A 166 -59.50 5.88 -27.09
C ALA A 166 -59.62 4.51 -26.40
N SER A 167 -58.63 4.18 -25.57
CA SER A 167 -58.55 2.91 -24.82
C SER A 167 -58.52 1.67 -25.72
N GLN A 168 -58.05 1.81 -26.96
CA GLN A 168 -57.81 0.70 -27.88
C GLN A 168 -56.31 0.44 -27.98
N GLY A 169 -55.90 -0.80 -28.16
CA GLY A 169 -54.49 -1.08 -28.35
C GLY A 169 -54.14 -2.54 -28.18
N ILE A 170 -52.98 -2.80 -27.58
CA ILE A 170 -52.42 -4.16 -27.47
C ILE A 170 -52.05 -4.47 -26.02
N LYS A 171 -52.22 -5.74 -25.64
CA LYS A 171 -51.93 -6.23 -24.29
C LYS A 171 -51.35 -7.64 -24.29
N GLN A 172 -50.59 -7.96 -23.24
CA GLN A 172 -50.12 -9.31 -22.96
C GLN A 172 -50.30 -9.63 -21.47
N THR A 173 -50.88 -10.80 -21.19
CA THR A 173 -51.04 -11.31 -19.83
C THR A 173 -49.93 -12.29 -19.51
N LEU A 174 -49.29 -12.10 -18.36
CA LEU A 174 -48.05 -12.76 -17.97
C LEU A 174 -48.20 -13.40 -16.61
N THR A 175 -47.62 -14.59 -16.45
CA THR A 175 -47.50 -15.23 -15.14
C THR A 175 -46.34 -14.59 -14.38
N VAL A 176 -46.60 -14.22 -13.12
CA VAL A 176 -45.62 -13.60 -12.22
C VAL A 176 -45.66 -14.26 -10.86
N GLU A 177 -44.61 -14.08 -10.07
CA GLU A 177 -44.56 -14.55 -8.69
C GLU A 177 -45.18 -13.50 -7.76
N PRO A 178 -45.93 -13.89 -6.71
CA PRO A 178 -46.39 -12.96 -5.66
C PRO A 178 -45.23 -12.34 -4.89
N ASN A 179 -45.44 -11.16 -4.29
CA ASN A 179 -44.45 -10.42 -3.48
C ASN A 179 -43.07 -10.28 -4.15
N THR A 180 -43.04 -10.14 -5.47
CA THR A 180 -41.81 -10.16 -6.26
C THR A 180 -41.67 -8.86 -7.01
N THR A 181 -40.49 -8.25 -6.90
CA THR A 181 -40.14 -7.05 -7.67
C THR A 181 -39.82 -7.45 -9.11
N TYR A 182 -40.41 -6.71 -10.04
CA TYR A 182 -40.17 -6.80 -11.47
C TYR A 182 -39.84 -5.43 -12.04
N SER A 183 -39.19 -5.49 -13.19
CA SER A 183 -38.78 -4.33 -13.96
C SER A 183 -39.30 -4.47 -15.38
N VAL A 184 -40.18 -3.55 -15.79
CA VAL A 184 -40.74 -3.49 -17.13
C VAL A 184 -40.08 -2.37 -17.92
N GLY A 185 -39.75 -2.62 -19.17
CA GLY A 185 -39.18 -1.66 -20.10
C GLY A 185 -39.71 -1.84 -21.50
N PHE A 186 -39.76 -0.78 -22.30
CA PHE A 186 -40.16 -0.86 -23.70
C PHE A 186 -39.63 0.33 -24.49
N TYR A 187 -39.39 0.12 -25.78
CA TYR A 187 -39.18 1.20 -26.73
C TYR A 187 -40.50 1.55 -27.41
N TYR A 188 -40.76 2.85 -27.53
CA TYR A 188 -41.92 3.36 -28.23
C TYR A 188 -41.57 4.50 -29.17
N LYS A 189 -42.44 4.71 -30.15
CA LYS A 189 -42.45 5.87 -31.04
C LYS A 189 -43.90 6.16 -31.41
N THR A 190 -44.29 7.42 -31.53
CA THR A 190 -45.64 7.80 -31.95
C THR A 190 -45.63 8.45 -33.33
N GLY A 191 -46.72 8.24 -34.08
CA GLY A 191 -47.01 8.96 -35.32
C GLY A 191 -47.89 10.17 -35.00
N THR A 192 -49.15 9.91 -34.68
CA THR A 192 -50.13 10.90 -34.22
C THR A 192 -50.54 10.59 -32.78
N GLY A 193 -50.71 11.64 -31.96
CA GLY A 193 -51.23 11.54 -30.60
C GLY A 193 -50.29 10.89 -29.59
N SER A 194 -50.87 10.12 -28.67
CA SER A 194 -50.17 9.48 -27.55
C SER A 194 -50.79 8.12 -27.20
N PHE A 195 -50.21 7.45 -26.22
CA PHE A 195 -50.83 6.27 -25.61
C PHE A 195 -50.53 6.27 -24.11
N ALA A 196 -51.25 5.46 -23.37
CA ALA A 196 -51.05 5.18 -21.96
C ALA A 196 -50.50 3.76 -21.77
N PHE A 197 -49.63 3.60 -20.79
CA PHE A 197 -49.13 2.31 -20.33
C PHE A 197 -49.66 2.03 -18.93
N THR A 198 -50.33 0.90 -18.74
CA THR A 198 -50.80 0.48 -17.41
C THR A 198 -50.55 -1.00 -17.19
N ILE A 199 -50.50 -1.41 -15.92
CA ILE A 199 -50.48 -2.83 -15.55
C ILE A 199 -51.77 -3.13 -14.79
N THR A 200 -52.56 -4.06 -15.31
CA THR A 200 -53.70 -4.63 -14.59
C THR A 200 -53.19 -5.72 -13.64
N GLY A 201 -53.47 -5.56 -12.36
CA GLY A 201 -53.02 -6.46 -11.28
C GLY A 201 -52.81 -5.70 -9.98
N THR A 202 -52.64 -6.39 -8.86
CA THR A 202 -52.26 -5.72 -7.61
C THR A 202 -50.73 -5.54 -7.62
N ILE A 203 -50.25 -4.31 -7.87
CA ILE A 203 -48.82 -3.98 -7.91
C ILE A 203 -48.52 -2.69 -7.13
N THR A 204 -47.30 -2.52 -6.65
CA THR A 204 -46.81 -1.33 -5.94
C THR A 204 -45.46 -0.86 -6.48
N PRO A 205 -45.30 0.41 -6.90
CA PRO A 205 -46.34 1.42 -7.03
C PRO A 205 -47.36 1.04 -8.12
N ALA A 206 -48.59 1.55 -8.00
CA ALA A 206 -49.58 1.41 -9.05
C ALA A 206 -49.13 2.20 -10.29
N LEU A 207 -49.19 1.59 -11.47
CA LEU A 207 -48.79 2.20 -12.74
C LEU A 207 -49.98 2.73 -13.56
N SER A 208 -51.11 3.02 -12.90
CA SER A 208 -52.36 3.44 -13.55
C SER A 208 -52.36 4.89 -14.07
N GLY A 209 -51.33 5.68 -13.80
CA GLY A 209 -51.22 7.09 -14.20
C GLY A 209 -50.18 7.40 -15.27
N ASN A 210 -49.62 6.38 -15.94
CA ASN A 210 -48.62 6.61 -16.99
C ASN A 210 -49.34 6.87 -18.32
N THR A 211 -49.58 8.14 -18.59
CA THR A 211 -50.32 8.68 -19.74
C THR A 211 -49.42 9.57 -20.60
N ALA A 212 -49.93 10.05 -21.73
CA ALA A 212 -49.29 11.01 -22.62
C ALA A 212 -47.92 10.58 -23.18
N PHE A 213 -47.71 9.28 -23.43
CA PHE A 213 -46.49 8.84 -24.12
C PHE A 213 -46.53 9.27 -25.59
N SER A 214 -45.71 10.27 -25.94
CA SER A 214 -45.55 10.75 -27.31
C SER A 214 -44.07 11.04 -27.61
N ALA A 215 -43.55 10.50 -28.72
CA ALA A 215 -42.17 10.69 -29.14
C ALA A 215 -42.00 10.47 -30.65
N ALA A 216 -41.40 11.44 -31.36
CA ALA A 216 -41.12 11.35 -32.79
C ALA A 216 -39.94 10.41 -33.14
N SER A 217 -39.14 10.02 -32.15
CA SER A 217 -38.03 9.07 -32.28
C SER A 217 -38.19 7.94 -31.27
N TRP A 218 -37.60 6.77 -31.57
CA TRP A 218 -37.61 5.62 -30.67
C TRP A 218 -37.06 6.01 -29.30
N THR A 219 -37.94 5.96 -28.29
CA THR A 219 -37.66 6.38 -26.91
C THR A 219 -37.86 5.21 -25.99
N TYR A 220 -36.95 5.05 -25.03
CA TYR A 220 -37.02 3.99 -24.03
C TYR A 220 -37.73 4.48 -22.76
N LYS A 221 -38.61 3.66 -22.19
CA LYS A 221 -39.24 3.89 -20.90
C LYS A 221 -39.25 2.62 -20.06
N SER A 222 -39.13 2.82 -18.75
CA SER A 222 -39.09 1.72 -17.78
C SER A 222 -39.74 2.07 -16.46
N PHE A 223 -40.27 1.04 -15.81
CA PHE A 223 -40.90 1.12 -14.49
C PHE A 223 -40.45 -0.08 -13.66
N ALA A 224 -40.33 0.13 -12.35
CA ALA A 224 -40.20 -0.94 -11.38
C ALA A 224 -41.49 -1.07 -10.59
N PHE A 225 -41.91 -2.29 -10.28
CA PHE A 225 -43.07 -2.57 -9.45
C PHE A 225 -42.89 -3.89 -8.69
N THR A 226 -43.59 -4.02 -7.57
CA THR A 226 -43.67 -5.26 -6.79
C THR A 226 -45.07 -5.80 -6.83
N THR A 227 -45.23 -7.08 -7.16
CA THR A 227 -46.53 -7.77 -7.19
C THR A 227 -47.09 -7.93 -5.77
N GLY A 228 -48.41 -7.88 -5.64
CA GLY A 228 -49.10 -8.09 -4.37
C GLY A 228 -49.01 -9.54 -3.89
N ALA A 229 -49.36 -9.77 -2.62
CA ALA A 229 -49.20 -11.06 -1.95
C ALA A 229 -49.97 -12.25 -2.58
N ALA A 230 -51.00 -11.98 -3.39
CA ALA A 230 -51.77 -12.98 -4.11
C ALA A 230 -51.69 -12.83 -5.65
N THR A 231 -50.85 -11.94 -6.15
CA THR A 231 -50.77 -11.66 -7.60
C THR A 231 -49.89 -12.68 -8.30
N THR A 232 -50.52 -13.61 -9.02
CA THR A 232 -49.85 -14.62 -9.85
C THR A 232 -49.88 -14.31 -11.35
N SER A 233 -50.63 -13.27 -11.73
CA SER A 233 -50.79 -12.83 -13.11
C SER A 233 -50.94 -11.32 -13.17
N ILE A 234 -50.34 -10.70 -14.18
CA ILE A 234 -50.52 -9.29 -14.52
C ILE A 234 -50.78 -9.14 -16.01
N THR A 235 -51.39 -8.03 -16.42
CA THR A 235 -51.57 -7.68 -17.83
C THR A 235 -50.90 -6.36 -18.11
N LEU A 236 -49.97 -6.34 -19.07
CA LEU A 236 -49.39 -5.11 -19.60
C LEU A 236 -50.33 -4.55 -20.67
N ASN A 237 -50.80 -3.31 -20.52
CA ASN A 237 -51.69 -2.65 -21.47
C ASN A 237 -51.01 -1.44 -22.10
N PHE A 238 -51.01 -1.39 -23.43
CA PHE A 238 -50.56 -0.25 -24.23
C PHE A 238 -51.76 0.26 -25.03
N LEU A 239 -52.39 1.33 -24.55
CA LEU A 239 -53.71 1.77 -25.03
C LEU A 239 -53.68 3.21 -25.50
N SER A 240 -54.30 3.52 -26.63
CA SER A 240 -54.49 4.89 -27.12
C SER A 240 -55.23 5.77 -26.12
N GLU A 241 -55.01 7.09 -26.22
CA GLU A 241 -55.71 8.07 -25.40
C GLU A 241 -56.76 8.85 -26.20
N GLY A 242 -56.62 8.88 -27.52
CA GLY A 242 -57.46 9.57 -28.49
C GLY A 242 -57.90 8.69 -29.65
N LEU A 243 -58.74 9.25 -30.52
CA LEU A 243 -59.42 8.54 -31.61
C LEU A 243 -58.54 8.32 -32.85
N THR A 244 -57.40 9.01 -32.96
CA THR A 244 -56.53 8.98 -34.16
C THR A 244 -55.09 8.63 -33.83
N ASP A 245 -54.87 8.03 -32.66
CA ASP A 245 -53.54 7.77 -32.18
C ASP A 245 -52.88 6.65 -32.97
N VAL A 246 -51.60 6.83 -33.23
CA VAL A 246 -50.74 5.83 -33.86
C VAL A 246 -49.49 5.71 -33.02
N PHE A 247 -49.26 4.53 -32.45
CA PHE A 247 -48.07 4.26 -31.66
C PHE A 247 -47.39 2.97 -32.13
N LYS A 248 -46.09 2.92 -31.92
CA LYS A 248 -45.20 1.84 -32.30
C LYS A 248 -44.50 1.34 -31.07
N LEU A 249 -44.32 0.03 -30.98
CA LEU A 249 -43.67 -0.65 -29.88
C LEU A 249 -42.60 -1.58 -30.40
N ASP A 250 -41.53 -1.70 -29.62
CA ASP A 250 -40.45 -2.64 -29.87
C ASP A 250 -39.66 -2.92 -28.57
N GLY A 251 -38.93 -4.03 -28.54
CA GLY A 251 -37.99 -4.37 -27.47
C GLY A 251 -38.62 -4.31 -26.06
N ILE A 252 -39.80 -4.91 -25.89
CA ILE A 252 -40.49 -4.94 -24.59
C ILE A 252 -39.80 -5.95 -23.68
N MET A 253 -39.53 -5.56 -22.45
CA MET A 253 -38.94 -6.44 -21.46
C MET A 253 -39.68 -6.40 -20.14
N LEU A 254 -39.74 -7.57 -19.51
CA LEU A 254 -40.14 -7.74 -18.13
C LEU A 254 -39.17 -8.74 -17.51
N THR A 255 -38.43 -8.32 -16.50
CA THR A 255 -37.46 -9.17 -15.80
C THR A 255 -37.71 -9.15 -14.30
N LYS A 256 -37.36 -10.23 -13.62
CA LYS A 256 -37.43 -10.33 -12.16
C LYS A 256 -36.26 -9.54 -11.55
N GLY A 257 -36.56 -8.74 -10.53
CA GLY A 257 -35.62 -7.85 -9.84
C GLY A 257 -35.75 -6.39 -10.29
N SER A 258 -35.19 -5.48 -9.49
CA SER A 258 -35.06 -4.06 -9.86
C SER A 258 -34.07 -3.92 -11.00
N PHE A 259 -34.31 -3.05 -12.00
CA PHE A 259 -33.23 -2.57 -12.85
C PHE A 259 -32.19 -1.98 -11.89
N GLY A 260 -31.05 -2.66 -11.73
CA GLY A 260 -29.84 -1.93 -11.37
C GLY A 260 -29.69 -0.84 -12.43
N PRO A 261 -29.30 0.40 -12.07
CA PRO A 261 -29.15 1.47 -13.05
C PRO A 261 -28.31 0.95 -14.21
N ALA A 262 -28.96 0.74 -15.36
CA ALA A 262 -28.25 0.45 -16.59
C ALA A 262 -27.36 1.65 -16.85
N PHE A 263 -26.06 1.42 -17.06
CA PHE A 263 -25.12 2.45 -17.47
C PHE A 263 -25.76 3.31 -18.57
N VAL A 264 -26.08 4.56 -18.24
CA VAL A 264 -26.71 5.48 -19.18
C VAL A 264 -25.64 5.89 -20.18
N GLU A 265 -25.84 5.61 -21.47
CA GLU A 265 -24.94 6.01 -22.58
C GLU A 265 -24.93 7.53 -22.83
N LYS A 266 -25.55 8.33 -21.95
CA LYS A 266 -25.71 9.77 -22.10
C LYS A 266 -24.90 10.49 -21.04
N ALA A 267 -24.16 11.52 -21.45
CA ALA A 267 -23.37 12.35 -20.55
C ALA A 267 -24.24 12.94 -19.41
N PHE A 268 -23.69 13.00 -18.20
CA PHE A 268 -24.25 13.79 -17.12
C PHE A 268 -24.12 15.27 -17.50
N THR A 269 -25.23 15.90 -17.90
CA THR A 269 -25.25 17.32 -18.33
C THR A 269 -25.98 18.23 -17.35
N ASP A 270 -26.34 17.74 -16.18
CA ASP A 270 -26.99 18.56 -15.16
C ASP A 270 -25.96 19.13 -14.17
N THR A 271 -26.34 20.22 -13.49
CA THR A 271 -25.47 21.02 -12.63
C THR A 271 -25.80 20.84 -11.13
N GLY A 272 -26.61 19.84 -10.78
CA GLY A 272 -26.96 19.54 -9.40
C GLY A 272 -25.87 18.74 -8.67
N ASP A 273 -26.14 18.37 -7.43
CA ASP A 273 -25.32 17.40 -6.70
C ASP A 273 -25.74 15.98 -7.12
N HIS A 274 -24.78 15.20 -7.63
CA HIS A 274 -25.02 13.82 -8.07
C HIS A 274 -24.53 12.85 -7.01
N THR A 275 -25.42 11.99 -6.52
CA THR A 275 -25.03 10.86 -5.65
C THR A 275 -24.86 9.61 -6.51
N VAL A 276 -23.64 9.05 -6.53
CA VAL A 276 -23.34 7.80 -7.24
C VAL A 276 -23.30 6.64 -6.25
N TYR A 277 -24.16 5.64 -6.46
CA TYR A 277 -24.24 4.43 -5.64
C TYR A 277 -23.40 3.31 -6.27
N GLY A 278 -22.09 3.53 -6.40
CA GLY A 278 -21.20 2.63 -7.13
C GLY A 278 -19.78 3.17 -7.19
N ASP A 279 -18.86 2.35 -7.71
CA ASP A 279 -17.53 2.84 -8.06
C ASP A 279 -17.63 3.74 -9.30
N VAL A 280 -16.86 4.82 -9.34
CA VAL A 280 -16.71 5.66 -10.53
C VAL A 280 -15.36 5.37 -11.14
N LYS A 281 -15.35 4.76 -12.34
CA LYS A 281 -14.13 4.55 -13.11
C LYS A 281 -14.13 5.44 -14.35
N VAL A 282 -13.21 6.38 -14.41
CA VAL A 282 -12.88 7.14 -15.63
C VAL A 282 -11.65 6.47 -16.23
N GLN A 283 -11.71 6.04 -17.49
CA GLN A 283 -10.59 5.36 -18.15
C GLN A 283 -10.34 6.01 -19.51
N ASP A 284 -9.07 6.27 -19.82
CA ASP A 284 -8.67 6.70 -21.16
C ASP A 284 -8.85 5.56 -22.18
N ILE A 285 -8.97 5.89 -23.47
CA ILE A 285 -9.20 4.97 -24.59
C ILE A 285 -8.11 3.89 -24.66
N ASP A 286 -6.89 4.20 -24.22
CA ASP A 286 -5.76 3.26 -24.20
C ASP A 286 -5.78 2.27 -23.02
N SER A 287 -6.76 2.40 -22.12
CA SER A 287 -6.93 1.61 -20.89
C SER A 287 -5.80 1.70 -19.86
N ALA A 288 -4.73 2.45 -20.13
CA ALA A 288 -3.55 2.54 -19.26
C ALA A 288 -3.76 3.53 -18.11
N HIS A 289 -4.55 4.58 -18.35
CA HIS A 289 -4.80 5.65 -17.40
C HIS A 289 -6.23 5.60 -16.88
N ASN A 290 -6.39 5.59 -15.56
CA ASN A 290 -7.71 5.60 -14.94
C ASN A 290 -7.76 6.45 -13.67
N ILE A 291 -8.98 6.89 -13.36
CA ILE A 291 -9.39 7.43 -12.07
C ILE A 291 -10.47 6.49 -11.54
N LEU A 292 -10.27 5.91 -10.37
CA LEU A 292 -11.24 5.06 -9.69
C LEU A 292 -11.61 5.71 -8.35
N LEU A 293 -12.90 6.01 -8.16
CA LEU A 293 -13.49 6.28 -6.85
C LEU A 293 -14.13 4.98 -6.38
N ASP A 294 -13.50 4.29 -5.44
CA ASP A 294 -13.95 2.99 -4.94
C ASP A 294 -14.82 3.21 -3.69
N LYS A 295 -16.10 2.86 -3.77
CA LYS A 295 -17.04 3.04 -2.65
C LYS A 295 -16.82 2.02 -1.53
N ASP A 296 -16.27 0.85 -1.85
CA ASP A 296 -16.13 -0.26 -0.93
C ASP A 296 -14.87 -0.08 -0.07
N THR A 297 -13.80 0.47 -0.64
CA THR A 297 -12.59 0.84 0.10
C THR A 297 -12.54 2.30 0.54
N GLY A 298 -13.35 3.18 -0.06
CA GLY A 298 -13.31 4.63 0.16
C GLY A 298 -12.09 5.29 -0.50
N ASN A 299 -11.36 4.56 -1.33
CA ASN A 299 -10.11 5.01 -1.93
C ASN A 299 -10.32 5.72 -3.26
N ILE A 300 -9.40 6.63 -3.57
CA ILE A 300 -9.25 7.25 -4.88
C ILE A 300 -7.96 6.74 -5.51
N THR A 301 -8.07 5.97 -6.59
CA THR A 301 -6.90 5.46 -7.34
C THR A 301 -6.74 6.25 -8.62
N LEU A 302 -5.52 6.75 -8.86
CA LEU A 302 -5.14 7.50 -10.05
C LEU A 302 -3.96 6.77 -10.71
N THR A 303 -4.06 6.40 -11.98
CA THR A 303 -2.94 5.79 -12.73
C THR A 303 -2.45 6.73 -13.83
N GLY A 304 -1.12 6.92 -13.92
CA GLY A 304 -0.46 7.83 -14.87
C GLY A 304 0.31 8.97 -14.21
N THR A 305 0.68 9.98 -15.02
CA THR A 305 1.28 11.22 -14.52
C THR A 305 0.18 12.12 -13.97
N VAL A 306 0.29 12.49 -12.68
CA VAL A 306 -0.62 13.44 -12.02
C VAL A 306 0.08 14.78 -11.90
N ASP A 307 -0.14 15.67 -12.89
CA ASP A 307 0.36 17.05 -12.85
C ASP A 307 -0.65 17.96 -12.14
N GLY A 308 -0.42 18.23 -10.86
CA GLY A 308 -1.26 19.13 -10.04
C GLY A 308 -0.44 20.27 -9.45
N TYR A 309 -0.92 21.50 -9.60
CA TYR A 309 -0.30 22.71 -9.01
C TYR A 309 -0.53 22.83 -7.49
N ASP A 310 -1.48 22.09 -6.91
CA ASP A 310 -1.80 22.16 -5.48
C ASP A 310 -2.43 20.85 -4.97
N ILE A 311 -1.62 19.81 -4.75
CA ILE A 311 -2.05 18.60 -4.03
C ILE A 311 -1.95 18.87 -2.52
N SER A 312 -2.82 19.74 -2.02
CA SER A 312 -2.99 20.00 -0.58
C SER A 312 -3.89 18.92 0.03
N ALA A 313 -3.35 17.73 0.27
CA ALA A 313 -4.07 16.67 0.97
C ALA A 313 -3.46 16.43 2.36
N LYS A 314 -4.12 16.94 3.40
CA LYS A 314 -3.94 16.43 4.76
C LYS A 314 -4.46 14.99 4.79
N GLY A 315 -3.57 14.00 4.82
CA GLY A 315 -3.92 12.61 5.16
C GLY A 315 -3.92 11.58 4.03
N LEU A 316 -3.11 11.73 2.97
CA LEU A 316 -2.85 10.61 2.06
C LEU A 316 -1.88 9.62 2.72
N ASN A 317 -2.34 8.40 2.98
CA ASN A 317 -1.51 7.27 3.36
C ASN A 317 -1.19 6.50 2.06
N TRP A 318 0.05 6.61 1.56
CA TRP A 318 0.48 5.85 0.38
C TRP A 318 1.06 4.51 0.82
N ASP A 319 0.44 3.41 0.40
CA ASP A 319 0.90 2.04 0.71
C ASP A 319 2.27 1.75 0.07
N ASP A 320 3.12 1.07 0.85
CA ASP A 320 4.55 0.79 0.62
C ASP A 320 4.88 -0.18 -0.56
N GLY A 321 3.95 -0.38 -1.50
CA GLY A 321 4.07 -1.40 -2.56
C GLY A 321 4.54 -0.92 -3.94
N TYR A 322 4.56 0.39 -4.18
CA TYR A 322 4.86 0.97 -5.50
C TYR A 322 6.01 1.99 -5.43
N THR A 323 6.85 2.02 -6.47
CA THR A 323 7.87 3.05 -6.66
C THR A 323 7.17 4.34 -7.09
N HIS A 324 7.08 5.32 -6.19
CA HIS A 324 6.45 6.61 -6.45
C HIS A 324 7.51 7.65 -6.82
N SER A 325 7.48 8.16 -8.06
CA SER A 325 8.33 9.26 -8.52
C SER A 325 7.53 10.56 -8.52
N THR A 326 7.49 11.25 -7.37
CA THR A 326 6.94 12.61 -7.28
C THR A 326 8.03 13.64 -7.56
N THR A 327 7.96 14.30 -8.71
CA THR A 327 8.76 15.50 -9.01
C THR A 327 7.98 16.72 -8.52
N THR A 328 8.01 17.02 -7.23
CA THR A 328 7.41 18.24 -6.68
C THR A 328 8.44 19.35 -6.57
N THR A 329 8.28 20.44 -7.31
CA THR A 329 8.92 21.72 -7.00
C THR A 329 8.06 22.47 -5.99
N GLY A 330 8.40 22.40 -4.69
CA GLY A 330 7.72 23.13 -3.61
C GLY A 330 7.90 22.49 -2.23
N THR A 331 7.57 23.24 -1.17
CA THR A 331 7.64 22.78 0.22
C THR A 331 6.41 21.91 0.55
N VAL A 332 6.62 20.63 0.83
CA VAL A 332 5.55 19.69 1.19
C VAL A 332 5.32 19.77 2.71
N HIS A 333 4.29 20.50 3.14
CA HIS A 333 3.85 20.50 4.53
C HIS A 333 2.90 19.32 4.80
N GLY A 334 3.29 18.42 5.71
CA GLY A 334 2.37 17.47 6.36
C GLY A 334 2.29 16.05 5.79
N LEU A 335 3.24 15.62 4.96
CA LEU A 335 3.31 14.23 4.50
C LEU A 335 4.32 13.44 5.35
N THR A 336 3.84 12.62 6.28
CA THR A 336 4.66 11.64 7.00
C THR A 336 4.92 10.45 6.08
N LEU A 337 5.96 10.54 5.24
CA LEU A 337 6.46 9.42 4.45
C LEU A 337 7.19 8.47 5.39
N ALA A 338 6.73 7.21 5.53
CA ALA A 338 7.30 6.22 6.45
C ALA A 338 8.80 5.92 6.24
N ASN A 339 9.37 6.31 5.10
CA ASN A 339 10.77 6.06 4.73
C ASN A 339 11.58 7.32 4.40
N VAL A 340 11.04 8.52 4.64
CA VAL A 340 11.88 9.72 4.70
C VAL A 340 11.95 10.08 6.16
N SER A 341 13.13 9.90 6.77
CA SER A 341 13.45 10.50 8.06
C SER A 341 13.20 12.00 7.91
N GLN A 342 12.00 12.45 8.28
CA GLN A 342 11.70 13.85 8.42
C GLN A 342 12.66 14.31 9.51
N LEU A 343 13.73 15.00 9.10
CA LEU A 343 14.43 15.88 10.02
C LEU A 343 13.32 16.73 10.62
N GLY A 344 13.05 16.54 11.91
CA GLY A 344 11.99 17.25 12.59
C GLY A 344 12.17 18.77 12.43
N SER A 345 11.24 19.56 12.95
CA SER A 345 11.45 21.01 13.09
C SER A 345 12.72 21.37 13.88
N SER A 346 13.33 20.39 14.54
CA SER A 346 14.63 20.41 15.19
C SER A 346 15.32 19.05 14.98
N ILE A 347 16.65 19.04 14.99
CA ILE A 347 17.44 17.80 15.13
C ILE A 347 17.61 17.55 16.64
N GLU A 348 17.06 16.46 17.14
CA GLU A 348 17.29 15.99 18.51
C GLU A 348 18.64 15.28 18.60
N SER A 349 19.29 15.34 19.77
CA SER A 349 20.59 14.68 19.96
C SER A 349 20.55 13.17 19.75
N ALA A 350 19.39 12.54 19.91
CA ALA A 350 19.19 11.12 19.66
C ALA A 350 19.15 10.76 18.15
N GLU A 351 18.92 11.75 17.27
CA GLU A 351 18.88 11.58 15.82
C GLU A 351 20.26 11.74 15.17
N ILE A 352 21.24 12.26 15.92
CA ILE A 352 22.63 12.35 15.51
C ILE A 352 23.34 11.08 15.99
N THR A 353 23.52 10.12 15.08
CA THR A 353 24.28 8.91 15.39
C THR A 353 25.78 9.22 15.40
N ASP A 354 26.54 8.53 16.26
CA ASP A 354 27.99 8.72 16.33
C ASP A 354 28.65 8.46 14.96
N GLY A 355 29.52 9.38 14.54
CA GLY A 355 30.23 9.31 13.26
C GLY A 355 29.43 9.60 11.99
N THR A 356 28.14 9.96 12.07
CA THR A 356 27.31 10.17 10.86
C THR A 356 27.29 11.60 10.33
N ILE A 357 27.95 12.55 10.99
CA ILE A 357 28.14 13.92 10.47
C ILE A 357 29.48 13.97 9.74
N ALA A 358 29.46 13.86 8.41
CA ALA A 358 30.62 14.01 7.56
C ALA A 358 30.88 15.48 7.19
N ALA A 359 32.08 15.78 6.69
CA ALA A 359 32.45 17.14 6.27
C ALA A 359 31.54 17.71 5.15
N ALA A 360 30.91 16.84 4.35
CA ALA A 360 29.92 17.23 3.34
C ALA A 360 28.56 17.63 3.94
N ASP A 361 28.22 17.12 5.13
CA ASP A 361 26.96 17.42 5.84
C ASP A 361 27.01 18.78 6.55
N LEU A 362 28.20 19.35 6.67
CA LEU A 362 28.44 20.66 7.23
C LEU A 362 28.48 21.68 6.09
N GLY A 363 27.39 22.44 5.92
CA GLY A 363 27.36 23.55 4.97
C GLY A 363 28.56 24.49 5.15
N GLY A 364 29.02 25.14 4.08
CA GLY A 364 30.13 26.08 4.17
C GLY A 364 29.87 27.16 5.23
N GLY A 365 30.61 27.13 6.35
CA GLY A 365 30.42 28.03 7.49
C GLY A 365 29.48 27.54 8.60
N ALA A 366 28.90 26.33 8.50
CA ALA A 366 28.01 25.73 9.51
C ALA A 366 28.75 25.39 10.82
N ILE A 367 29.95 24.81 10.69
CA ILE A 367 30.98 25.01 11.71
C ILE A 367 31.70 26.27 11.27
N ILE A 368 31.50 27.37 12.00
CA ILE A 368 32.20 28.61 11.72
C ILE A 368 33.69 28.29 11.85
N LYS A 369 34.37 28.14 10.70
CA LYS A 369 35.80 27.85 10.57
C LYS A 369 36.63 28.68 11.53
N TYR A 370 36.17 29.88 11.89
CA TYR A 370 36.79 30.72 12.91
C TYR A 370 37.11 29.94 14.18
N LYS A 371 36.18 29.26 14.87
CA LYS A 371 36.49 28.61 16.16
C LYS A 371 37.48 27.43 16.10
N LEU A 372 37.56 26.69 14.98
CA LEU A 372 38.61 25.66 14.78
C LEU A 372 39.91 26.23 14.19
N ASN A 373 39.84 27.35 13.47
CA ASN A 373 41.00 28.03 12.89
C ASN A 373 41.61 29.07 13.85
N GLU A 374 41.00 29.37 15.00
CA GLU A 374 41.55 30.34 15.97
C GLU A 374 42.95 29.91 16.39
N LEU A 375 43.94 30.79 16.32
CA LEU A 375 45.35 30.47 16.62
C LEU A 375 45.99 29.38 15.75
N ARG A 376 45.38 28.97 14.63
CA ARG A 376 45.97 27.93 13.78
C ARG A 376 47.33 28.40 13.22
N PRO A 377 48.42 27.64 13.44
CA PRO A 377 49.71 27.91 12.82
C PRO A 377 49.72 27.41 11.37
N HIS A 378 50.32 28.18 10.46
CA HIS A 378 50.57 27.77 9.08
C HIS A 378 51.76 28.52 8.47
N GLU A 379 52.24 28.08 7.31
CA GLU A 379 53.28 28.78 6.56
C GLU A 379 52.79 30.16 6.10
N GLN A 380 53.73 31.10 5.91
CA GLN A 380 53.42 32.39 5.33
C GLN A 380 52.93 32.25 3.88
N THR A 381 52.11 33.19 3.39
CA THR A 381 51.62 33.20 1.99
C THR A 381 52.75 33.07 0.96
N ALA A 382 53.90 33.64 1.28
CA ALA A 382 55.18 33.30 0.68
C ALA A 382 56.07 32.72 1.79
N PRO A 383 56.41 31.42 1.76
CA PRO A 383 57.21 30.79 2.79
C PRO A 383 58.52 31.54 3.06
N ASP A 384 58.79 31.82 4.34
CA ASP A 384 59.99 32.49 4.83
C ASP A 384 60.45 31.84 6.16
N ASN A 385 61.31 32.50 6.93
CA ASN A 385 61.80 31.95 8.20
C ASN A 385 60.84 32.17 9.39
N THR A 386 59.56 32.46 9.15
CA THR A 386 58.51 32.66 10.16
C THR A 386 57.28 31.81 9.85
N ALA A 387 56.46 31.55 10.86
CA ALA A 387 55.13 30.94 10.72
C ALA A 387 54.05 31.97 11.07
N TYR A 388 52.91 31.94 10.37
CA TYR A 388 51.76 32.79 10.69
C TYR A 388 50.82 32.06 11.65
N VAL A 389 50.27 32.81 12.61
CA VAL A 389 49.25 32.33 13.55
C VAL A 389 48.00 33.18 13.37
N GLU A 390 46.87 32.53 13.11
CA GLU A 390 45.57 33.17 12.93
C GLU A 390 45.10 33.88 14.22
N PRO A 391 44.26 34.93 14.12
CA PRO A 391 43.61 35.54 15.29
C PRO A 391 42.80 34.52 16.08
N GLY A 392 42.68 34.71 17.40
CA GLY A 392 41.95 33.78 18.24
C GLY A 392 41.83 34.21 19.69
N ILE A 393 40.86 33.64 20.39
CA ILE A 393 40.65 33.88 21.82
C ILE A 393 41.13 32.67 22.60
N VAL A 394 42.03 32.88 23.55
CA VAL A 394 42.52 31.78 24.40
C VAL A 394 42.75 32.23 25.83
N SER A 395 42.62 31.28 26.76
CA SER A 395 43.11 31.47 28.12
C SER A 395 44.50 30.85 28.21
N VAL A 396 45.51 31.65 28.54
CA VAL A 396 46.85 31.14 28.85
C VAL A 396 47.02 31.07 30.38
N ALA A 397 48.23 30.79 30.85
CA ALA A 397 48.55 30.63 32.27
C ALA A 397 47.86 31.65 33.20
N ASN A 398 47.39 31.15 34.35
CA ASN A 398 46.59 31.88 35.35
C ASN A 398 45.19 32.31 34.85
N ASN A 399 44.60 31.60 33.89
CA ASN A 399 43.28 31.88 33.31
C ASN A 399 43.14 33.29 32.69
N VAL A 400 44.26 33.87 32.26
CA VAL A 400 44.26 35.17 31.58
C VAL A 400 43.70 34.99 30.18
N LYS A 401 42.51 35.54 29.92
CA LYS A 401 41.89 35.56 28.60
C LYS A 401 42.58 36.60 27.71
N ILE A 402 43.03 36.16 26.55
CA ILE A 402 43.67 37.00 25.53
C ILE A 402 42.85 36.93 24.26
N ASN A 403 42.65 38.09 23.64
CA ASN A 403 42.20 38.21 22.26
C ASN A 403 43.42 38.48 21.39
N PHE A 404 44.03 37.43 20.83
CA PHE A 404 45.18 37.55 19.96
C PHE A 404 44.73 37.96 18.57
N ALA A 405 45.31 39.04 18.03
CA ALA A 405 44.89 39.63 16.76
C ALA A 405 45.43 38.89 15.52
N GLY A 406 46.21 37.83 15.70
CA GLY A 406 46.94 37.17 14.64
C GLY A 406 48.32 37.80 14.42
N GLY A 407 49.25 37.05 13.85
CA GLY A 407 50.56 37.59 13.49
C GLY A 407 51.62 36.53 13.18
N SER A 408 52.73 36.99 12.61
CA SER A 408 53.91 36.16 12.32
C SER A 408 54.73 35.92 13.59
N SER A 409 55.29 34.72 13.70
CA SER A 409 56.27 34.38 14.72
C SER A 409 57.54 35.23 14.58
N PRO A 410 58.39 35.27 15.63
CA PRO A 410 59.80 35.60 15.44
C PRO A 410 60.45 34.68 14.40
N ALA A 411 61.60 35.09 13.85
CA ALA A 411 62.35 34.26 12.91
C ALA A 411 62.96 33.03 13.57
N PHE A 412 62.71 31.86 12.98
CA PHE A 412 63.41 30.63 13.33
C PHE A 412 64.87 30.70 12.86
N SER A 413 65.79 30.27 13.72
CA SER A 413 67.23 30.30 13.41
C SER A 413 67.68 28.98 12.80
N VAL A 414 68.66 29.03 11.91
CA VAL A 414 69.32 27.84 11.34
C VAL A 414 69.88 26.91 12.42
N VAL A 415 70.04 25.64 12.05
CA VAL A 415 70.83 24.65 12.80
C VAL A 415 72.28 24.64 12.34
N THR A 416 73.19 24.16 13.18
CA THR A 416 74.61 23.98 12.85
C THR A 416 74.93 22.57 12.35
N ALA A 417 74.10 21.59 12.70
CA ALA A 417 74.11 20.22 12.19
C ALA A 417 72.75 19.55 12.49
N ASP A 418 72.47 18.42 11.85
CA ASP A 418 71.28 17.59 12.05
C ASP A 418 69.95 18.36 11.96
N SER A 419 69.05 18.20 12.94
CA SER A 419 67.76 18.89 12.99
C SER A 419 67.38 19.25 14.43
N ARG A 420 66.40 20.14 14.60
CA ARG A 420 65.92 20.64 15.89
C ARG A 420 64.41 20.82 15.85
N ILE A 421 63.72 20.55 16.96
CA ILE A 421 62.29 20.89 17.11
C ILE A 421 62.21 22.11 18.03
N ASP A 422 61.58 23.18 17.55
CA ASP A 422 61.35 24.41 18.29
C ASP A 422 59.86 24.52 18.65
N LEU A 423 59.53 25.09 19.81
CA LEU A 423 58.14 25.37 20.18
C LEU A 423 57.75 26.80 19.76
N LEU A 424 56.67 26.93 19.02
CA LEU A 424 55.98 28.21 18.82
C LEU A 424 54.96 28.40 19.95
N THR A 425 55.08 29.48 20.71
CA THR A 425 54.32 29.70 21.94
C THR A 425 53.64 31.07 21.99
N LEU A 426 52.56 31.21 22.75
CA LEU A 426 51.85 32.47 23.02
C LEU A 426 51.83 32.74 24.54
N ASP A 427 52.25 33.93 24.99
CA ASP A 427 52.19 34.31 26.42
C ASP A 427 50.95 35.09 26.83
N SER A 428 50.86 35.38 28.14
CA SER A 428 49.86 36.22 28.81
C SER A 428 49.77 37.66 28.30
N ALA A 429 50.75 38.14 27.53
CA ALA A 429 50.70 39.45 26.89
C ALA A 429 50.21 39.40 25.43
N GLY A 430 49.94 38.20 24.90
CA GLY A 430 49.53 37.99 23.52
C GLY A 430 50.70 38.03 22.53
N ALA A 431 51.94 37.79 22.97
CA ALA A 431 53.11 37.77 22.12
C ALA A 431 53.52 36.33 21.73
N LEU A 432 53.83 36.14 20.45
CA LEU A 432 54.43 34.91 19.95
C LEU A 432 55.91 34.83 20.33
N GLY A 433 56.37 33.64 20.73
CA GLY A 433 57.76 33.38 21.10
C GLY A 433 58.21 32.00 20.68
N ILE A 434 59.53 31.85 20.46
CA ILE A 434 60.16 30.57 20.10
C ILE A 434 60.94 30.04 21.30
N THR A 435 60.70 28.79 21.68
CA THR A 435 61.57 28.04 22.60
C THR A 435 62.38 27.05 21.79
N GLN A 436 63.68 27.30 21.65
CA GLN A 436 64.53 26.45 20.81
C GLN A 436 64.80 25.09 21.46
N GLY A 437 64.78 24.04 20.65
CA GLY A 437 65.19 22.70 21.08
C GLY A 437 66.69 22.47 21.11
N THR A 438 67.05 21.21 21.31
CA THR A 438 68.43 20.74 21.19
C THR A 438 68.62 20.08 19.82
N GLN A 439 69.70 20.42 19.12
CA GLN A 439 70.02 19.81 17.82
C GLN A 439 70.43 18.35 18.01
N ALA A 440 69.86 17.45 17.22
CA ALA A 440 70.20 16.03 17.22
C ALA A 440 69.78 15.35 15.90
N VAL A 441 70.36 14.18 15.60
CA VAL A 441 69.96 13.30 14.47
C VAL A 441 68.49 12.84 14.57
N SER A 442 67.96 12.77 15.79
CA SER A 442 66.56 12.49 16.08
C SER A 442 66.11 13.44 17.18
N PRO A 443 65.75 14.68 16.85
CA PRO A 443 65.41 15.69 17.83
C PRO A 443 64.10 15.36 18.52
N SER A 444 63.99 15.77 19.79
CA SER A 444 62.78 15.70 20.59
C SER A 444 62.35 17.11 20.98
N ALA A 445 61.04 17.36 21.01
CA ALA A 445 60.49 18.65 21.41
C ALA A 445 60.94 19.06 22.83
N PRO A 446 61.16 20.37 23.08
CA PRO A 446 61.36 20.88 24.43
C PRO A 446 60.21 20.53 25.36
N ALA A 447 60.47 20.51 26.67
CA ALA A 447 59.40 20.40 27.66
C ALA A 447 58.44 21.60 27.53
N TYR A 448 57.13 21.33 27.55
CA TYR A 448 56.12 22.36 27.35
C TYR A 448 56.11 23.31 28.56
N PRO A 449 56.31 24.63 28.35
CA PRO A 449 56.34 25.59 29.44
C PRO A 449 54.96 25.74 30.09
N THR A 450 54.91 25.88 31.41
CA THR A 450 53.66 26.02 32.17
C THR A 450 53.05 27.42 32.11
N ASN A 451 53.83 28.43 31.67
CA ASN A 451 53.43 29.84 31.66
C ASN A 451 53.08 30.40 30.27
N ARG A 452 53.15 29.57 29.22
CA ARG A 452 52.84 29.95 27.83
C ARG A 452 52.02 28.84 27.20
N LEU A 453 51.16 29.19 26.25
CA LEU A 453 50.45 28.23 25.42
C LEU A 453 51.35 27.77 24.28
N VAL A 454 51.51 26.46 24.08
CA VAL A 454 52.20 25.92 22.90
C VAL A 454 51.20 25.84 21.75
N ILE A 455 51.57 26.42 20.61
CA ILE A 455 50.76 26.49 19.39
C ILE A 455 51.22 25.43 18.39
N ALA A 456 52.54 25.32 18.17
CA ALA A 456 53.12 24.37 17.23
C ALA A 456 54.47 23.83 17.71
N GLU A 457 54.78 22.61 17.27
CA GLU A 457 56.15 22.11 17.19
C GLU A 457 56.65 22.31 15.76
N VAL A 458 57.77 23.01 15.60
CA VAL A 458 58.32 23.37 14.29
C VAL A 458 59.68 22.71 14.11
N THR A 459 59.81 21.86 13.10
CA THR A 459 61.07 21.18 12.78
C THR A 459 61.95 22.06 11.91
N ILE A 460 63.21 22.24 12.30
CA ILE A 460 64.22 22.99 11.55
C ILE A 460 65.34 22.02 11.18
N ASN A 461 65.69 21.95 9.89
CA ASN A 461 66.76 21.10 9.37
C ASN A 461 67.75 21.87 8.48
N GLU A 462 67.55 23.18 8.33
CA GLU A 462 68.32 24.02 7.43
C GLU A 462 69.53 24.65 8.12
N THR A 463 70.69 24.57 7.46
CA THR A 463 71.97 25.09 7.96
C THR A 463 72.35 26.46 7.39
N VAL A 464 71.59 26.99 6.42
CA VAL A 464 71.91 28.24 5.70
C VAL A 464 70.75 29.23 5.73
N THR A 465 69.60 28.83 5.20
CA THR A 465 68.39 29.65 5.18
C THR A 465 67.23 28.77 5.60
N VAL A 466 66.54 29.16 6.68
CA VAL A 466 65.31 28.49 7.12
C VAL A 466 64.17 28.93 6.23
N VAL A 467 63.37 27.96 5.77
CA VAL A 467 62.10 28.21 5.08
C VAL A 467 61.06 27.31 5.75
N ILE A 468 60.12 27.90 6.47
CA ILE A 468 59.07 27.17 7.16
C ILE A 468 57.94 26.90 6.18
N ASN A 469 57.70 25.62 5.90
CA ASN A 469 56.55 25.16 5.14
C ASN A 469 55.55 24.49 6.08
N ASN A 470 54.35 24.22 5.56
CA ASN A 470 53.33 23.50 6.31
C ASN A 470 53.75 22.10 6.78
N ALA A 471 54.72 21.46 6.11
CA ALA A 471 55.26 20.16 6.51
C ALA A 471 56.15 20.23 7.77
N ASP A 472 56.72 21.40 8.04
CA ASP A 472 57.62 21.64 9.17
C ASP A 472 56.83 21.94 10.46
N ILE A 473 55.55 22.29 10.33
CA ILE A 473 54.66 22.71 11.42
C ILE A 473 53.75 21.56 11.84
N ILE A 474 53.92 21.09 13.07
CA ILE A 474 52.98 20.19 13.74
C ILE A 474 52.11 21.05 14.67
N ASP A 475 50.81 21.10 14.40
CA ASP A 475 49.84 21.79 15.24
C ASP A 475 49.58 20.99 16.52
N VAL A 476 49.97 21.56 17.67
CA VAL A 476 49.84 20.94 18.99
C VAL A 476 48.93 21.74 19.92
N ARG A 477 48.04 22.56 19.34
CA ARG A 477 47.10 23.37 20.11
C ARG A 477 46.25 22.49 21.03
N PRO A 478 46.20 22.76 22.35
CA PRO A 478 45.52 21.91 23.33
C PRO A 478 44.03 21.68 23.08
N PHE A 479 43.35 22.61 22.38
CA PHE A 479 41.89 22.58 22.17
C PHE A 479 41.44 21.81 20.92
N LEU A 480 42.36 21.27 20.12
CA LEU A 480 42.07 20.44 18.93
C LEU A 480 42.63 19.03 19.01
N ASN A 481 43.44 18.73 20.03
CA ASN A 481 43.85 17.35 20.30
C ASN A 481 42.70 16.57 20.98
N LEU A 482 41.56 16.46 20.29
CA LEU A 482 40.43 15.61 20.64
C LEU A 482 40.63 14.16 20.14
N GLY A 483 41.89 13.76 19.94
CA GLY A 483 42.30 12.37 19.69
C GLY A 483 42.58 11.58 20.99
N GLY A 484 42.11 12.07 22.12
CA GLY A 484 42.16 11.41 23.42
C GLY A 484 41.36 12.27 24.38
N GLY A 485 40.30 11.70 24.97
CA GLY A 485 39.28 12.43 25.71
C GLY A 485 39.86 13.44 26.69
N VAL A 486 39.06 14.48 26.94
CA VAL A 486 39.12 15.36 28.12
C VAL A 486 39.51 14.52 29.32
N THR A 487 40.79 14.49 29.61
CA THR A 487 41.37 13.86 30.79
C THR A 487 42.52 14.78 31.14
N THR A 488 42.45 15.32 32.35
CA THR A 488 43.43 16.19 32.99
C THR A 488 43.44 17.66 32.57
N ASP A 489 42.28 18.33 32.61
CA ASP A 489 42.28 19.58 33.38
C ASP A 489 42.42 19.15 34.85
N THR A 490 43.65 18.92 35.28
CA THR A 490 43.95 18.69 36.69
C THR A 490 43.80 20.04 37.36
N ASP A 491 42.57 20.34 37.76
CA ASP A 491 42.35 21.38 38.74
C ASP A 491 43.05 20.91 40.03
N ASN A 492 44.28 21.40 40.24
CA ASN A 492 45.13 21.06 41.40
C ASN A 492 44.47 21.39 42.75
N ALA A 493 43.27 21.98 42.74
CA ALA A 493 42.46 22.24 43.92
C ALA A 493 41.82 20.98 44.53
N TYR A 494 41.71 19.86 43.81
CA TYR A 494 40.99 18.68 44.32
C TYR A 494 41.64 17.33 43.93
N VAL A 495 41.83 16.45 44.93
CA VAL A 495 42.08 15.01 44.69
C VAL A 495 40.74 14.37 44.38
N ASN A 496 40.46 14.13 43.09
CA ASN A 496 39.08 14.04 42.63
C ASN A 496 38.56 12.61 42.45
N VAL A 497 39.38 11.57 42.61
CA VAL A 497 38.91 10.18 42.50
C VAL A 497 39.58 9.25 43.53
N SER A 498 38.81 8.27 43.99
CA SER A 498 39.31 7.14 44.79
C SER A 498 40.49 6.46 44.08
N GLY A 499 41.70 6.58 44.62
CA GLY A 499 42.91 5.96 44.09
C GLY A 499 43.96 6.95 43.53
N ASP A 500 43.65 8.24 43.49
CA ASP A 500 44.62 9.26 43.10
C ASP A 500 45.78 9.34 44.11
N THR A 501 47.02 9.41 43.60
CA THR A 501 48.23 9.55 44.41
C THR A 501 48.82 10.94 44.21
N MET A 502 48.98 11.73 45.27
CA MET A 502 49.68 13.01 45.18
C MET A 502 51.19 12.81 45.32
N THR A 503 51.97 13.43 44.43
CA THR A 503 53.41 13.64 44.61
C THR A 503 53.64 15.10 45.03
N GLY A 504 54.29 15.33 46.17
CA GLY A 504 54.55 16.67 46.72
C GLY A 504 53.67 17.07 47.92
N THR A 505 53.78 18.32 48.35
CA THR A 505 53.07 18.86 49.53
C THR A 505 51.64 19.25 49.18
N LEU A 506 50.65 18.77 49.96
CA LEU A 506 49.28 19.27 49.92
C LEU A 506 49.20 20.63 50.61
N ASN A 507 48.99 21.71 49.84
CA ASN A 507 48.79 23.06 50.39
C ASN A 507 47.35 23.21 50.88
N LEU A 508 47.18 23.23 52.21
CA LEU A 508 45.89 23.37 52.87
C LEU A 508 45.56 24.86 53.13
N PRO A 509 44.27 25.25 53.22
CA PRO A 509 43.90 26.60 53.65
C PRO A 509 44.49 26.92 55.04
N ALA A 510 44.50 28.20 55.45
CA ALA A 510 45.14 28.65 56.70
C ALA A 510 44.68 27.89 57.97
N ASN A 511 43.51 27.24 57.93
CA ASN A 511 42.95 26.44 59.00
C ASN A 511 43.36 24.96 58.97
N GLY A 512 44.25 24.56 58.05
CA GLY A 512 44.72 23.19 57.88
C GLY A 512 43.70 22.25 57.22
N LEU A 513 43.90 20.94 57.42
CA LEU A 513 43.00 19.87 56.96
C LEU A 513 41.90 19.67 58.00
N VAL A 514 40.67 20.00 57.65
CA VAL A 514 39.50 19.71 58.49
C VAL A 514 38.97 18.32 58.11
N ALA A 515 39.36 17.31 58.89
CA ALA A 515 38.84 15.96 58.77
C ALA A 515 37.67 15.77 59.76
N GLY A 516 36.52 15.30 59.28
CA GLY A 516 35.34 14.92 60.06
C GLY A 516 35.58 13.73 61.01
N THR A 517 34.52 13.27 61.67
CA THR A 517 34.56 12.46 62.90
C THR A 517 35.34 11.13 62.87
N ASN A 518 35.55 10.53 61.69
CA ASN A 518 36.30 9.27 61.52
C ASN A 518 37.32 9.32 60.36
N GLN A 519 37.77 10.51 59.96
CA GLN A 519 38.22 10.72 58.57
C GLN A 519 39.71 10.51 58.25
N LEU A 520 40.61 10.32 59.24
CA LEU A 520 42.01 10.00 58.94
C LEU A 520 42.28 8.49 59.10
N VAL A 521 42.03 7.72 58.03
CA VAL A 521 42.32 6.29 57.94
C VAL A 521 43.33 6.05 56.83
N LEU A 522 44.52 5.55 57.18
CA LEU A 522 45.55 5.17 56.21
C LEU A 522 45.39 3.70 55.85
N SER A 523 45.13 3.40 54.57
CA SER A 523 44.91 2.03 54.05
C SER A 523 46.10 1.08 54.32
N GLY A 524 47.32 1.62 54.49
CA GLY A 524 48.55 0.87 54.78
C GLY A 524 49.03 0.86 56.23
N GLY A 525 48.37 1.59 57.15
CA GLY A 525 48.75 1.68 58.56
C GLY A 525 49.95 2.61 58.90
N ASN A 526 50.08 2.88 60.21
CA ASN A 526 51.00 3.79 60.93
C ASN A 526 51.01 5.27 60.48
N VAL A 527 50.67 6.18 61.40
CA VAL A 527 50.78 7.65 61.21
C VAL A 527 52.06 8.15 61.89
N GLY A 528 52.93 8.84 61.12
CA GLY A 528 54.12 9.52 61.64
C GLY A 528 53.94 11.03 61.72
N ILE A 529 54.23 11.65 62.87
CA ILE A 529 54.32 13.11 63.02
C ILE A 529 55.77 13.47 63.39
N GLY A 530 56.44 14.23 62.53
CA GLY A 530 57.88 14.53 62.68
C GLY A 530 58.82 13.38 62.27
N THR A 531 58.29 12.28 61.70
CA THR A 531 59.08 11.16 61.19
C THR A 531 58.45 10.57 59.93
N THR A 532 59.27 10.11 58.99
CA THR A 532 58.84 9.41 57.77
C THR A 532 58.85 7.88 57.90
N ALA A 533 59.36 7.35 59.02
CA ALA A 533 59.49 5.92 59.29
C ALA A 533 58.89 5.55 60.67
N PRO A 534 57.55 5.57 60.81
CA PRO A 534 56.88 5.33 62.08
C PRO A 534 57.02 3.87 62.55
N LEU A 535 57.48 3.66 63.78
CA LEU A 535 57.70 2.32 64.36
C LEU A 535 56.46 1.73 65.06
N ALA A 536 55.38 2.51 65.19
CA ALA A 536 54.11 2.12 65.81
C ALA A 536 52.92 2.74 65.05
N LYS A 537 51.68 2.32 65.39
CA LYS A 537 50.45 2.83 64.76
C LYS A 537 50.32 4.36 64.78
N LEU A 538 50.89 4.99 65.80
CA LEU A 538 51.13 6.43 65.87
C LEU A 538 52.54 6.62 66.46
N ASP A 539 53.45 7.24 65.70
CA ASP A 539 54.81 7.60 66.13
C ASP A 539 54.98 9.11 65.99
N VAL A 540 55.01 9.81 67.13
CA VAL A 540 55.21 11.26 67.19
C VAL A 540 56.63 11.49 67.70
N ARG A 541 57.49 12.06 66.85
CA ARG A 541 58.85 12.46 67.22
C ARG A 541 58.93 13.98 67.26
N GLY A 542 58.52 14.52 68.38
CA GLY A 542 58.45 15.96 68.65
C GLY A 542 57.66 16.24 69.94
N ASP A 543 57.41 17.52 70.22
CA ASP A 543 56.64 17.93 71.39
C ASP A 543 55.17 17.56 71.23
N MET A 544 54.64 16.78 72.19
CA MET A 544 53.23 16.41 72.25
C MET A 544 52.55 17.24 73.35
N VAL A 545 51.74 18.22 72.95
CA VAL A 545 50.93 19.00 73.89
C VAL A 545 49.64 18.23 74.18
N THR A 546 49.50 17.72 75.40
CA THR A 546 48.27 17.07 75.88
C THR A 546 47.54 18.02 76.84
N PRO A 547 46.21 18.21 76.71
CA PRO A 547 45.46 19.13 77.57
C PRO A 547 45.41 18.73 79.05
N THR A 548 45.63 17.45 79.35
CA THR A 548 45.74 16.92 80.71
C THR A 548 47.20 16.63 80.98
N GLY A 549 47.83 17.44 81.84
CA GLY A 549 49.27 17.45 82.09
C GLY A 549 49.90 16.06 82.15
N MET A 550 50.80 15.79 81.21
CA MET A 550 51.63 14.60 81.23
C MET A 550 52.64 14.70 82.37
N LEU A 551 52.62 13.72 83.27
CA LEU A 551 53.76 13.39 84.11
C LEU A 551 54.84 12.84 83.18
N GLN A 552 55.84 13.64 82.86
CA GLN A 552 57.02 13.20 82.13
C GLN A 552 57.81 12.23 83.03
N THR A 553 57.60 10.93 82.88
CA THR A 553 58.51 9.97 83.52
C THR A 553 59.81 9.88 82.70
N PRO A 554 61.00 9.83 83.34
CA PRO A 554 62.29 9.96 82.64
C PRO A 554 62.68 8.78 81.73
N TYR A 555 61.87 7.72 81.70
CA TYR A 555 62.06 6.58 80.80
C TYR A 555 60.86 6.52 79.85
N GLY A 556 61.14 6.52 78.54
CA GLY A 556 60.15 6.45 77.48
C GLY A 556 59.15 5.32 77.71
N GLY A 557 57.97 5.68 78.20
CA GLY A 557 56.90 4.75 78.54
C GLY A 557 56.08 4.42 77.31
N LEU A 558 56.21 3.19 76.81
CA LEU A 558 55.17 2.53 76.03
C LEU A 558 53.99 2.23 76.96
N GLY A 559 53.19 3.25 77.27
CA GLY A 559 52.00 3.11 78.09
C GLY A 559 50.81 2.66 77.24
N ARG A 560 50.41 1.38 77.35
CA ARG A 560 49.02 1.01 77.05
C ARG A 560 48.16 1.68 78.12
N TYR A 561 47.38 2.67 77.73
CA TYR A 561 46.26 3.17 78.54
C TYR A 561 45.17 2.08 78.54
N GLU A 562 45.30 1.09 79.41
CA GLU A 562 44.14 0.29 79.80
C GLU A 562 43.39 1.07 80.88
N ASN A 563 42.11 1.33 80.60
CA ASN A 563 41.15 2.08 81.39
C ASN A 563 41.33 1.89 82.91
N LEU A 564 41.46 3.00 83.63
CA LEU A 564 41.00 3.09 85.01
C LEU A 564 39.77 3.99 85.03
N LEU A 565 38.62 3.29 85.09
CA LEU A 565 37.22 3.71 85.20
C LEU A 565 36.51 4.14 83.91
#